data_AF-D6QXB6-F1
#
_entry.id   AF-D6QXB6-F1
#
_cell.length_a   1.000
_cell.length_b   1.000
_cell.length_c   1.000
_cell.angle_alpha   90.00
_cell.angle_beta   90.00
_cell.angle_gamma   90.00
#
_symmetry.space_group_name_H-M   'P 1'
#
loop_
_entity.id
_entity.type
_entity.pdbx_description
1 polymer ?
#
loop_
_entity_poly.entity_id
_entity_poly.type
_entity_poly.pdbx_seq_one_letter_code
_entity_poly.pdbx_strand_id
1 'polypeptide(L)'
;VRLVPLRPFNTSLSSHVRLRRSVTQPHALWQHQRPLLVAYTDDGRAVLKSSPHRSKRDAEKATETQRERRRKKNRGGKNRRNRKKKRKRKKKKSKKGDKNLCRRHPLYVDFSDVGWNDWIVAPDGYNAYFCHGDCNFPLPHHLNSSNHAVVQTLVHSVEPKAVPRVCCVPTQLSTISMLYLDEWGK
;
A
#
# COMPACT_ATOMS: atom_id res chain seq x y z
N VAL A 1 17.17 3.03 -30.43
CA VAL A 1 16.26 2.06 -31.09
C VAL A 1 17.10 1.05 -31.83
N ARG A 2 17.06 -0.22 -31.43
CA ARG A 2 17.62 -1.34 -32.20
C ARG A 2 16.56 -2.44 -32.23
N LEU A 3 16.00 -2.69 -33.40
CA LEU A 3 15.12 -3.82 -33.67
C LEU A 3 16.00 -5.05 -33.94
N VAL A 4 15.73 -6.13 -33.23
CA VAL A 4 16.32 -7.45 -33.45
C VAL A 4 15.17 -8.39 -33.86
N PRO A 5 15.34 -9.24 -34.89
CA PRO A 5 14.23 -9.79 -35.67
C PRO A 5 13.51 -10.94 -34.96
N LEU A 6 12.19 -11.00 -35.17
CA LEU A 6 11.33 -12.10 -34.77
C LEU A 6 11.50 -13.29 -35.72
N ARG A 7 12.01 -14.42 -35.21
CA ARG A 7 11.66 -15.76 -35.70
C ARG A 7 11.48 -16.75 -34.55
N PRO A 8 10.62 -17.76 -34.74
CA PRO A 8 9.71 -18.22 -33.69
C PRO A 8 10.30 -19.40 -32.94
N PHE A 9 10.44 -19.27 -31.62
CA PHE A 9 10.66 -20.41 -30.75
C PHE A 9 9.32 -20.94 -30.25
N ASN A 10 8.91 -22.03 -30.92
CA ASN A 10 8.13 -23.16 -30.45
C ASN A 10 7.53 -23.03 -29.03
N THR A 11 6.25 -22.70 -28.96
CA THR A 11 5.46 -22.69 -27.73
C THR A 11 5.09 -24.12 -27.32
N SER A 12 5.76 -24.65 -26.31
CA SER A 12 5.33 -25.79 -25.51
C SER A 12 5.94 -25.58 -24.12
N LEU A 13 5.24 -25.38 -23.00
CA LEU A 13 3.87 -25.64 -22.59
C LEU A 13 3.48 -24.57 -21.55
N SER A 14 2.67 -23.59 -21.91
CA SER A 14 1.71 -23.06 -20.94
C SER A 14 0.57 -24.07 -20.95
N SER A 15 0.51 -24.94 -19.96
CA SER A 15 -0.59 -25.90 -19.84
C SER A 15 -1.86 -25.13 -19.48
N HIS A 16 -2.53 -24.57 -20.48
CA HIS A 16 -3.90 -24.11 -20.33
C HIS A 16 -4.78 -25.34 -20.10
N VAL A 17 -5.08 -25.62 -18.83
CA VAL A 17 -6.00 -26.69 -18.46
C VAL A 17 -7.41 -26.27 -18.86
N ARG A 18 -7.89 -26.73 -20.01
CA ARG A 18 -9.26 -26.52 -20.47
C ARG A 18 -10.14 -27.64 -19.91
N LEU A 19 -10.77 -27.40 -18.77
CA LEU A 19 -11.74 -28.33 -18.19
C LEU A 19 -13.04 -28.28 -19.01
N ARG A 20 -13.48 -29.42 -19.54
CA ARG A 20 -14.74 -29.57 -20.28
C ARG A 20 -15.61 -30.60 -19.57
N ARG A 21 -16.85 -30.24 -19.28
CA ARG A 21 -17.84 -31.16 -18.72
C ARG A 21 -18.30 -32.13 -19.81
N SER A 22 -18.31 -33.44 -19.52
CA SER A 22 -18.94 -34.43 -20.40
C SER A 22 -20.46 -34.35 -20.28
N VAL A 23 -21.18 -34.54 -21.40
CA VAL A 23 -22.65 -34.46 -21.47
C VAL A 23 -23.32 -35.48 -20.55
N THR A 24 -22.69 -36.63 -20.33
CA THR A 24 -23.20 -37.73 -19.49
C THR A 24 -22.78 -37.61 -18.03
N GLN A 25 -21.97 -36.61 -17.65
CA GLN A 25 -21.44 -36.51 -16.30
C GLN A 25 -22.49 -36.01 -15.29
N PRO A 26 -22.72 -36.76 -14.18
CA PRO A 26 -23.63 -36.34 -13.12
C PRO A 26 -23.23 -34.98 -12.52
N HIS A 27 -24.22 -34.13 -12.25
CA HIS A 27 -24.00 -32.77 -11.76
C HIS A 27 -23.20 -32.71 -10.45
N ALA A 28 -23.43 -33.64 -9.52
CA ALA A 28 -22.76 -33.69 -8.21
C ALA A 28 -21.23 -33.90 -8.32
N LEU A 29 -20.79 -34.71 -9.29
CA LEU A 29 -19.36 -34.96 -9.52
C LEU A 29 -18.69 -33.76 -10.21
N TRP A 30 -19.39 -33.10 -11.12
CA TRP A 30 -18.87 -31.90 -11.78
C TRP A 30 -18.69 -30.74 -10.80
N GLN A 31 -19.53 -30.59 -9.78
CA GLN A 31 -19.44 -29.48 -8.81
C GLN A 31 -18.07 -29.38 -8.12
N HIS A 32 -17.43 -30.52 -7.83
CA HIS A 32 -16.13 -30.58 -7.16
C HIS A 32 -14.94 -30.33 -8.12
N GLN A 33 -15.19 -30.26 -9.43
CA GLN A 33 -14.19 -30.02 -10.48
C GLN A 33 -14.32 -28.64 -11.14
N ARG A 34 -15.24 -27.80 -10.66
CA ARG A 34 -15.45 -26.46 -11.22
C ARG A 34 -14.29 -25.54 -10.84
N PRO A 35 -13.62 -24.90 -11.81
CA PRO A 35 -12.66 -23.85 -11.48
C PRO A 35 -13.40 -22.69 -10.82
N LEU A 36 -12.92 -22.25 -9.65
CA LEU A 36 -13.42 -21.06 -8.98
C LEU A 36 -12.79 -19.83 -9.63
N LEU A 37 -13.56 -19.10 -10.44
CA LEU A 37 -13.16 -17.79 -10.93
C LEU A 37 -13.26 -16.78 -9.80
N VAL A 38 -12.14 -16.41 -9.20
CA VAL A 38 -12.07 -15.32 -8.22
C VAL A 38 -11.64 -14.06 -8.95
N ALA A 39 -12.60 -13.23 -9.33
CA ALA A 39 -12.34 -11.90 -9.86
C ALA A 39 -12.32 -10.90 -8.70
N TYR A 40 -11.23 -10.14 -8.58
CA TYR A 40 -11.11 -9.09 -7.58
C TYR A 40 -11.38 -7.73 -8.23
N THR A 41 -12.58 -7.20 -8.01
CA THR A 41 -12.90 -5.82 -8.36
C THR A 41 -12.43 -4.90 -7.24
N ASP A 42 -11.71 -3.84 -7.61
CA ASP A 42 -11.44 -2.70 -6.73
C ASP A 42 -12.75 -1.90 -6.61
N ASP A 43 -13.32 -1.83 -5.40
CA ASP A 43 -14.63 -1.22 -5.14
C ASP A 43 -14.52 0.29 -4.86
N GLY A 44 -13.34 0.91 -5.03
CA GLY A 44 -13.15 2.37 -4.92
C GLY A 44 -13.41 2.93 -3.52
N ARG A 45 -13.70 2.08 -2.52
CA ARG A 45 -14.08 2.48 -1.16
C ARG A 45 -12.93 3.06 -0.34
N ALA A 46 -11.70 2.92 -0.83
CA ALA A 46 -10.50 3.54 -0.28
C ALA A 46 -10.53 5.08 -0.23
N VAL A 47 -11.41 5.74 -1.01
CA VAL A 47 -11.49 7.21 -1.07
C VAL A 47 -12.30 7.80 0.11
N LEU A 48 -13.09 7.01 0.83
CA LEU A 48 -13.99 7.52 1.87
C LEU A 48 -13.52 7.17 3.28
N LYS A 49 -12.41 7.77 3.76
CA LYS A 49 -12.11 7.89 5.22
C LYS A 49 -10.87 8.76 5.51
N SER A 50 -10.83 9.98 4.98
CA SER A 50 -9.95 11.02 5.51
C SER A 50 -10.73 12.30 5.81
N SER A 51 -11.60 12.25 6.82
CA SER A 51 -11.96 13.45 7.59
C SER A 51 -12.55 13.04 8.95
N PRO A 52 -11.82 13.22 10.07
CA PRO A 52 -12.46 13.37 11.36
C PRO A 52 -12.80 14.86 11.52
N HIS A 53 -13.99 15.27 11.07
CA HIS A 53 -14.58 16.52 11.52
C HIS A 53 -14.84 16.41 13.03
N ARG A 54 -13.89 16.90 13.81
CA ARG A 54 -13.99 17.08 15.25
C ARG A 54 -15.00 18.20 15.51
N SER A 55 -16.24 17.84 15.79
CA SER A 55 -17.27 18.80 16.19
C SER A 55 -16.92 19.41 17.56
N LYS A 56 -17.18 20.71 17.70
CA LYS A 56 -16.85 21.52 18.89
C LYS A 56 -17.71 21.20 20.13
N ARG A 57 -18.53 20.14 20.14
CA ARG A 57 -19.49 19.85 21.23
C ARG A 57 -19.01 18.86 22.29
N ASP A 58 -17.85 18.21 22.12
CA ASP A 58 -17.31 17.25 23.10
C ASP A 58 -16.25 17.84 24.05
N ALA A 59 -16.03 19.16 24.02
CA ALA A 59 -15.05 19.84 24.88
C ALA A 59 -15.53 20.07 26.32
N GLU A 60 -16.85 20.01 26.59
CA GLU A 60 -17.40 20.31 27.92
C GLU A 60 -17.47 19.10 28.87
N LYS A 61 -17.56 17.86 28.37
CA LYS A 61 -17.63 16.66 29.24
C LYS A 61 -16.26 16.14 29.73
N ALA A 62 -15.15 16.72 29.27
CA ALA A 62 -13.80 16.28 29.64
C ALA A 62 -13.28 16.88 30.97
N THR A 63 -13.92 17.94 31.49
CA THR A 63 -13.45 18.67 32.67
C THR A 63 -13.91 18.04 33.99
N GLU A 64 -15.03 17.32 34.00
CA GLU A 64 -15.60 16.73 35.21
C GLU A 64 -14.89 15.43 35.63
N THR A 65 -14.55 14.55 34.68
CA THR A 65 -13.82 13.29 34.95
C THR A 65 -12.34 13.50 35.33
N GLN A 66 -11.81 14.71 35.17
CA GLN A 66 -10.41 15.04 35.46
C GLN A 66 -10.20 15.45 36.94
N ARG A 67 -11.21 16.01 37.60
CA ARG A 67 -11.15 16.37 39.04
C ARG A 67 -11.17 15.12 39.94
N GLU A 68 -11.91 14.08 39.55
CA GLU A 68 -12.02 12.85 40.34
C GLU A 68 -10.75 11.97 40.27
N ARG A 69 -10.10 11.89 39.09
CA ARG A 69 -8.84 11.14 38.90
C ARG A 69 -7.63 11.76 39.61
N ARG A 70 -7.68 13.05 39.99
CA ARG A 70 -6.60 13.69 40.76
C ARG A 70 -6.60 13.29 42.24
N ARG A 71 -7.74 12.95 42.85
CA ARG A 71 -7.81 12.52 44.27
C ARG A 71 -7.27 11.11 44.51
N LYS A 72 -7.34 10.19 43.54
CA LYS A 72 -6.83 8.81 43.68
C LYS A 72 -5.32 8.63 43.47
N LYS A 73 -4.55 9.69 43.19
CA LYS A 73 -3.13 9.59 42.81
C LYS A 73 -2.12 9.67 43.96
N ASN A 74 -2.59 9.80 45.21
CA ASN A 74 -1.74 10.05 46.40
C ASN A 74 -1.55 8.89 47.39
N ARG A 75 -1.87 7.62 47.04
CA ARG A 75 -1.65 6.47 47.96
C ARG A 75 -0.90 5.28 47.35
N GLY A 76 0.07 5.50 46.47
CA GLY A 76 0.77 4.37 45.81
C GLY A 76 2.17 4.68 45.31
N GLY A 77 2.99 5.32 46.14
CA GLY A 77 4.41 5.54 45.87
C GLY A 77 5.22 4.33 46.31
N LYS A 78 5.65 3.49 45.35
CA LYS A 78 6.94 2.72 45.41
C LYS A 78 7.25 1.87 44.16
N ASN A 79 6.40 1.83 43.12
CA ASN A 79 6.69 1.00 41.91
C ASN A 79 6.67 1.71 40.53
N ARG A 80 6.85 3.04 40.50
CA ARG A 80 6.79 3.84 39.26
C ARG A 80 8.06 3.86 38.41
N ARG A 81 9.24 3.64 38.99
CA ARG A 81 10.53 3.73 38.27
C ARG A 81 10.73 2.55 37.31
N ASN A 82 10.32 1.33 37.69
CA ASN A 82 10.45 0.13 36.85
C ASN A 82 9.46 0.09 35.67
N ARG A 83 8.23 0.61 35.85
CA ARG A 83 7.20 0.67 34.78
C ARG A 83 7.56 1.66 33.67
N LYS A 84 8.21 2.79 34.01
CA LYS A 84 8.72 3.77 33.03
C LYS A 84 9.92 3.22 32.23
N LYS A 85 10.85 2.47 32.86
CA LYS A 85 11.97 1.80 32.16
C LYS A 85 11.48 0.69 31.21
N LYS A 86 10.51 -0.15 31.62
CA LYS A 86 9.88 -1.17 30.72
C LYS A 86 9.12 -0.55 29.53
N ARG A 87 8.41 0.56 29.72
CA ARG A 87 7.74 1.29 28.61
C ARG A 87 8.73 1.91 27.61
N LYS A 88 9.86 2.45 28.08
CA LYS A 88 10.92 2.98 27.20
C LYS A 88 11.61 1.87 26.38
N ARG A 89 11.81 0.66 26.95
CA ARG A 89 12.35 -0.50 26.23
C ARG A 89 11.39 -1.05 25.16
N LYS A 90 10.08 -1.11 25.42
CA LYS A 90 9.07 -1.50 24.41
C LYS A 90 8.97 -0.52 23.24
N LYS A 91 9.04 0.80 23.47
CA LYS A 91 9.04 1.82 22.41
C LYS A 91 10.29 1.80 21.50
N LYS A 92 11.43 1.28 21.98
CA LYS A 92 12.65 1.14 21.16
C LYS A 92 12.63 -0.08 20.23
N LYS A 93 11.87 -1.15 20.56
CA LYS A 93 11.75 -2.33 19.69
C LYS A 93 10.76 -2.14 18.52
N SER A 94 9.69 -1.35 18.68
CA SER A 94 8.71 -1.14 17.58
C SER A 94 9.25 -0.26 16.45
N LYS A 95 10.13 0.70 16.74
CA LYS A 95 10.71 1.61 15.73
C LYS A 95 11.70 0.96 14.75
N LYS A 96 12.08 -0.31 14.96
CA LYS A 96 12.99 -1.02 14.05
C LYS A 96 12.25 -1.73 12.92
N GLY A 97 10.97 -2.11 13.12
CA GLY A 97 10.13 -2.72 12.08
C GLY A 97 9.54 -1.71 11.10
N ASP A 98 9.19 -0.51 11.56
CA ASP A 98 8.53 0.54 10.76
C ASP A 98 9.42 1.20 9.69
N LYS A 99 10.73 0.92 9.69
CA LYS A 99 11.67 1.61 8.80
C LYS A 99 11.58 1.14 7.35
N ASN A 100 11.12 -0.08 7.14
CA ASN A 100 11.10 -0.72 5.83
C ASN A 100 9.68 -0.92 5.31
N LEU A 101 8.61 -0.47 5.98
CA LEU A 101 7.27 -0.61 5.42
C LEU A 101 7.06 0.31 4.21
N CYS A 102 6.26 -0.18 3.25
CA CYS A 102 5.83 0.58 2.09
C CYS A 102 5.26 1.94 2.49
N ARG A 103 5.89 3.01 1.98
CA ARG A 103 5.47 4.39 2.20
C ARG A 103 5.96 5.29 1.08
N ARG A 104 5.40 6.50 1.04
CA ARG A 104 5.87 7.59 0.18
C ARG A 104 7.17 8.18 0.74
N HIS A 105 8.16 8.37 -0.11
CA HIS A 105 9.45 8.99 0.17
C HIS A 105 9.61 10.26 -0.68
N PRO A 106 10.32 11.27 -0.18
CA PRO A 106 10.59 12.49 -0.93
C PRO A 106 11.50 12.20 -2.12
N LEU A 107 11.15 12.77 -3.27
CA LEU A 107 11.98 12.83 -4.47
C LEU A 107 11.63 14.15 -5.15
N TYR A 108 12.64 14.99 -5.31
CA TYR A 108 12.56 16.18 -6.12
C TYR A 108 13.22 15.88 -7.46
N VAL A 109 12.56 16.25 -8.55
CA VAL A 109 13.07 16.12 -9.91
C VAL A 109 13.35 17.53 -10.39
N ASP A 110 14.63 17.82 -10.59
CA ASP A 110 15.09 19.01 -11.30
C ASP A 110 15.10 18.69 -12.80
N PHE A 111 14.48 19.54 -13.62
CA PHE A 111 14.42 19.31 -15.06
C PHE A 111 15.76 19.53 -15.76
N SER A 112 16.68 20.27 -15.13
CA SER A 112 18.04 20.43 -15.63
C SER A 112 18.84 19.12 -15.49
N ASP A 113 18.68 18.42 -14.36
CA ASP A 113 19.40 17.17 -14.08
C ASP A 113 19.01 16.03 -15.02
N VAL A 114 17.76 16.04 -15.51
CA VAL A 114 17.25 15.05 -16.48
C VAL A 114 17.37 15.50 -17.94
N GLY A 115 17.84 16.73 -18.19
CA GLY A 115 17.98 17.30 -19.53
C GLY A 115 16.65 17.64 -20.20
N TRP A 116 15.64 18.04 -19.43
CA TRP A 116 14.31 18.45 -19.92
C TRP A 116 14.09 19.96 -19.89
N ASN A 117 15.04 20.71 -19.36
CA ASN A 117 15.06 22.18 -19.37
C ASN A 117 15.08 22.79 -20.79
N ASP A 118 15.38 22.00 -21.83
CA ASP A 118 15.41 22.48 -23.21
C ASP A 118 14.00 22.68 -23.80
N TRP A 119 13.01 21.95 -23.30
CA TRP A 119 11.63 21.98 -23.81
C TRP A 119 10.62 22.32 -22.72
N ILE A 120 10.92 22.10 -21.45
CA ILE A 120 10.10 22.58 -20.32
C ILE A 120 10.61 23.96 -19.90
N VAL A 121 9.74 24.97 -20.02
CA VAL A 121 10.04 26.36 -19.63
C VAL A 121 9.75 26.60 -18.15
N ALA A 122 8.70 25.99 -17.60
CA ALA A 122 8.38 26.10 -16.18
C ALA A 122 7.51 24.93 -15.68
N PRO A 123 7.61 24.52 -14.41
CA PRO A 123 8.57 24.97 -13.38
C PRO A 123 9.99 24.43 -13.64
N ASP A 124 11.00 24.84 -12.87
CA ASP A 124 12.38 24.30 -12.97
C ASP A 124 12.48 22.84 -12.48
N GLY A 125 11.51 22.41 -11.69
CA GLY A 125 11.44 21.07 -11.14
C GLY A 125 10.23 20.88 -10.24
N TYR A 126 9.98 19.65 -9.80
CA TYR A 126 8.81 19.33 -8.99
C TYR A 126 9.05 18.18 -8.00
N ASN A 127 8.23 18.14 -6.95
CA ASN A 127 8.25 17.05 -5.98
C ASN A 127 7.46 15.83 -6.53
N ALA A 128 8.15 14.93 -7.22
CA ALA A 128 7.56 13.70 -7.76
C ALA A 128 7.19 12.69 -6.66
N TYR A 129 8.02 12.61 -5.62
CA TYR A 129 7.98 11.52 -4.63
C TYR A 129 8.13 10.13 -5.27
N PHE A 130 8.30 9.11 -4.42
CA PHE A 130 8.23 7.70 -4.87
C PHE A 130 7.77 6.79 -3.74
N CYS A 131 7.27 5.61 -4.10
CA CYS A 131 6.87 4.60 -3.13
C CYS A 131 8.00 3.57 -2.97
N HIS A 132 8.37 3.28 -1.72
CA HIS A 132 9.38 2.25 -1.43
C HIS A 132 9.15 1.62 -0.06
N GLY A 133 9.48 0.33 0.03
CA GLY A 133 9.38 -0.50 1.22
C GLY A 133 8.66 -1.82 0.96
N ASP A 134 8.66 -2.67 1.99
CA ASP A 134 8.03 -3.98 2.03
C ASP A 134 6.53 -3.89 2.32
N CYS A 135 5.78 -4.77 1.67
CA CYS A 135 4.35 -5.00 1.89
C CYS A 135 4.15 -6.36 2.56
N ASN A 136 4.34 -6.40 3.88
CA ASN A 136 4.25 -7.64 4.67
C ASN A 136 2.80 -7.92 5.14
N PHE A 137 2.47 -9.19 5.35
CA PHE A 137 1.20 -9.58 5.97
C PHE A 137 1.20 -9.25 7.48
N PRO A 138 0.11 -8.70 8.04
CA PRO A 138 -1.08 -8.18 7.37
C PRO A 138 -0.84 -6.81 6.74
N LEU A 139 -1.40 -6.58 5.54
CA LEU A 139 -1.28 -5.30 4.85
C LEU A 139 -1.96 -4.18 5.65
N PRO A 140 -1.28 -3.05 5.89
CA PRO A 140 -1.92 -1.90 6.53
C PRO A 140 -3.09 -1.33 5.70
N HIS A 141 -4.22 -1.03 6.35
CA HIS A 141 -5.41 -0.48 5.70
C HIS A 141 -5.19 0.82 4.91
N HIS A 142 -4.20 1.63 5.31
CA HIS A 142 -3.90 2.91 4.65
C HIS A 142 -3.21 2.76 3.28
N LEU A 143 -2.78 1.55 2.91
CA LEU A 143 -2.18 1.28 1.60
C LEU A 143 -3.22 1.11 0.49
N ASN A 144 -4.53 1.18 0.81
CA ASN A 144 -5.62 1.06 -0.17
C ASN A 144 -5.42 -0.10 -1.15
N SER A 145 -4.95 -1.24 -0.62
CA SER A 145 -4.51 -2.37 -1.42
C SER A 145 -5.70 -3.11 -2.00
N SER A 146 -5.59 -3.56 -3.26
CA SER A 146 -6.60 -4.41 -3.88
C SER A 146 -6.75 -5.73 -3.13
N ASN A 147 -7.91 -6.37 -3.26
CA ASN A 147 -8.13 -7.70 -2.69
C ASN A 147 -7.10 -8.72 -3.20
N HIS A 148 -6.68 -8.62 -4.46
CA HIS A 148 -5.59 -9.42 -5.03
C HIS A 148 -4.29 -9.23 -4.25
N ALA A 149 -3.90 -7.98 -3.94
CA ALA A 149 -2.70 -7.73 -3.16
C ALA A 149 -2.79 -8.29 -1.73
N VAL A 150 -3.98 -8.24 -1.09
CA VAL A 150 -4.21 -8.85 0.22
C VAL A 150 -4.01 -10.37 0.16
N VAL A 151 -4.62 -11.04 -0.80
CA VAL A 151 -4.51 -12.50 -0.97
C VAL A 151 -3.09 -12.91 -1.34
N GLN A 152 -2.46 -12.23 -2.28
CA GLN A 152 -1.08 -12.52 -2.67
C GLN A 152 -0.12 -12.33 -1.49
N THR A 153 -0.31 -11.30 -0.67
CA THR A 153 0.53 -11.09 0.52
C THR A 153 0.30 -12.17 1.58
N LEU A 154 -0.95 -12.63 1.76
CA LEU A 154 -1.27 -13.77 2.62
C LEU A 154 -0.60 -15.06 2.11
N VAL A 155 -0.76 -15.39 0.83
CA VAL A 155 -0.17 -16.61 0.23
C VAL A 155 1.36 -16.53 0.32
N HIS A 156 1.96 -15.38 0.02
CA HIS A 156 3.41 -15.17 0.16
C HIS A 156 3.89 -15.36 1.60
N SER A 157 3.07 -15.00 2.60
CA SER A 157 3.45 -15.16 4.02
C SER A 157 3.47 -16.63 4.47
N VAL A 158 2.75 -17.51 3.77
CA VAL A 158 2.68 -18.95 4.06
C VAL A 158 3.66 -19.72 3.18
N GLU A 159 3.68 -19.45 1.88
CA GLU A 159 4.51 -20.15 0.88
C GLU A 159 5.21 -19.14 -0.05
N PRO A 160 6.35 -18.56 0.38
CA PRO A 160 7.03 -17.48 -0.35
C PRO A 160 7.64 -17.94 -1.68
N LYS A 161 7.79 -19.26 -1.90
CA LYS A 161 8.31 -19.82 -3.16
C LYS A 161 7.23 -19.92 -4.25
N ALA A 162 5.96 -20.00 -3.88
CA ALA A 162 4.85 -20.16 -4.82
C ALA A 162 4.44 -18.84 -5.47
N VAL A 163 4.53 -17.73 -4.74
CA VAL A 163 4.14 -16.40 -5.22
C VAL A 163 5.17 -15.34 -4.81
N PRO A 164 5.44 -14.32 -5.64
CA PRO A 164 6.31 -13.22 -5.27
C PRO A 164 5.63 -12.26 -4.28
N ARG A 165 6.43 -11.39 -3.65
CA ARG A 165 5.92 -10.27 -2.84
C ARG A 165 5.12 -9.31 -3.69
N VAL A 166 4.13 -8.66 -3.09
CA VAL A 166 3.43 -7.54 -3.74
C VAL A 166 4.35 -6.30 -3.77
N CYS A 167 4.26 -5.52 -4.84
CA CYS A 167 5.06 -4.32 -5.03
C CYS A 167 4.48 -3.11 -4.28
N CYS A 168 5.36 -2.26 -3.73
CA CYS A 168 4.98 -0.97 -3.15
C CYS A 168 4.88 0.08 -4.25
N VAL A 169 3.66 0.46 -4.64
CA VAL A 169 3.39 1.38 -5.76
C VAL A 169 2.46 2.53 -5.34
N PRO A 170 2.50 3.67 -6.03
CA PRO A 170 1.53 4.75 -5.81
C PRO A 170 0.11 4.29 -6.15
N THR A 171 -0.84 4.51 -5.25
CA THR A 171 -2.27 4.25 -5.49
C THR A 171 -3.02 5.49 -5.98
N GLN A 172 -2.43 6.68 -5.79
CA GLN A 172 -2.98 7.98 -6.17
C GLN A 172 -1.85 8.89 -6.62
N LEU A 173 -2.11 9.69 -7.65
CA LEU A 173 -1.17 10.67 -8.21
C LEU A 173 -1.87 12.03 -8.32
N SER A 174 -1.11 13.11 -8.19
CA SER A 174 -1.59 14.48 -8.41
C SER A 174 -0.97 15.03 -9.70
N THR A 175 -1.76 15.77 -10.47
CA THR A 175 -1.26 16.48 -11.65
C THR A 175 -0.41 17.68 -11.25
N ILE A 176 0.46 18.12 -12.17
CA ILE A 176 1.19 19.37 -12.07
C ILE A 176 0.90 20.20 -13.32
N SER A 177 0.94 21.53 -13.18
CA SER A 177 0.89 22.45 -14.30
C SER A 177 2.29 22.65 -14.86
N MET A 178 2.43 22.62 -16.19
CA MET A 178 3.70 22.70 -16.89
C MET A 178 3.57 23.62 -18.10
N LEU A 179 4.55 24.49 -18.30
CA LEU A 179 4.76 25.28 -19.51
C LEU A 179 5.89 24.65 -20.30
N TYR A 180 5.65 24.31 -21.56
CA TYR A 180 6.61 23.66 -22.44
C TYR A 180 6.54 24.27 -23.84
N LEU A 181 7.62 24.17 -24.60
CA LEU A 181 7.70 24.57 -26.00
C LEU A 181 7.08 23.48 -26.88
N ASP A 182 6.16 23.86 -27.75
CA ASP A 182 5.57 22.95 -28.73
C ASP A 182 6.50 22.65 -29.91
N GLU A 183 6.06 21.80 -30.85
CA GLU A 183 6.84 21.42 -32.04
C GLU A 183 7.18 22.61 -32.96
N TRP A 184 6.53 23.76 -32.77
CA TRP A 184 6.78 25.01 -33.50
C TRP A 184 7.63 26.01 -32.70
N GLY A 185 8.14 25.60 -31.52
CA GLY A 185 8.93 26.45 -30.64
C GLY A 185 8.13 27.61 -30.05
N LYS A 186 6.80 27.46 -29.94
CA LYS A 186 5.88 28.43 -29.35
C LYS A 186 5.38 27.99 -27.99
#